data_AF-A0A9D0Y7Q6-F1
#
_entry.id   AF-A0A9D0Y7Q6-F1
#
_cell.length_a   1.000
_cell.length_b   1.000
_cell.length_c   1.000
_cell.angle_alpha   90.00
_cell.angle_beta   90.00
_cell.angle_gamma   90.00
#
_symmetry.space_group_name_H-M   'P 1'
#
loop_
_entity.id
_entity.type
_entity.pdbx_description
1 polymer ?
#
loop_
_entity_poly.entity_id
_entity_poly.type
_entity_poly.pdbx_seq_one_letter_code
_entity_poly.pdbx_strand_id
1 'polypeptide(L)'
;MASVITGRKILIVDDESESGILRAVRRRLEQEGWETVVVEPESGYSLGEEFEAATLWSIEQDLPDAVLLDVRFGEHRDDQFRGLGILGEIVERWPKLPILMFTQYAQGPDRETAVRGSLKWDSPVDFIDKLASPDEVVLRLRRLIGTSPESIPIGDQILVDVNARLVYIGAGEYRTPALDIQGMKFEIFHELAATWYRSPGELVAFSRLERYSEGEDPRASLRVRIREIKDAIGKGLNTRFGPSELILNVRDQGYRLVPPKL
;
A
#
# COMPACT_ATOMS: atom_id res chain seq x y z
N MET A 1 -5.56 26.86 1.72
CA MET A 1 -5.68 25.95 0.56
C MET A 1 -4.27 25.61 0.10
N ALA A 2 -3.69 24.57 0.71
CA ALA A 2 -2.32 24.14 0.45
C ALA A 2 -2.33 23.07 -0.65
N SER A 3 -1.37 23.14 -1.56
CA SER A 3 -1.26 22.31 -2.76
C SER A 3 -1.23 20.82 -2.41
N VAL A 4 -2.21 20.09 -2.92
CA VAL A 4 -2.17 18.64 -3.05
C VAL A 4 -0.90 18.28 -3.83
N ILE A 5 -0.06 17.39 -3.32
CA ILE A 5 1.01 16.78 -4.14
C ILE A 5 0.29 15.85 -5.14
N THR A 6 -0.18 16.44 -6.25
CA THR A 6 -0.87 15.72 -7.33
C THR A 6 0.15 15.22 -8.35
N GLY A 7 0.03 13.94 -8.70
CA GLY A 7 0.70 13.33 -9.85
C GLY A 7 1.79 12.34 -9.46
N ARG A 8 1.41 11.18 -8.90
CA ARG A 8 2.27 9.99 -9.03
C ARG A 8 2.08 9.44 -10.43
N LYS A 9 3.16 9.05 -11.10
CA LYS A 9 3.09 8.42 -12.43
C LYS A 9 3.26 6.92 -12.31
N ILE A 10 2.25 6.17 -12.74
CA ILE A 10 2.26 4.71 -12.74
C ILE A 10 2.41 4.23 -14.18
N LEU A 11 3.48 3.49 -14.45
CA LEU A 11 3.67 2.83 -15.73
C LEU A 11 2.92 1.50 -15.73
N ILE A 12 2.09 1.24 -16.74
CA ILE A 12 1.32 0.01 -16.90
C ILE A 12 1.87 -0.75 -18.09
N VAL A 13 2.27 -2.00 -17.85
CA VAL A 13 2.85 -2.88 -18.86
C VAL A 13 2.03 -4.17 -18.90
N ASP A 14 1.10 -4.23 -19.84
CA ASP A 14 0.16 -5.35 -20.01
C ASP A 14 -0.33 -5.30 -21.46
N ASP A 15 -0.31 -6.42 -22.18
CA ASP A 15 -0.77 -6.51 -23.57
C ASP A 15 -2.30 -6.48 -23.69
N GLU A 16 -3.02 -6.66 -22.58
CA GLU A 16 -4.47 -6.50 -22.45
C GLU A 16 -4.85 -5.15 -21.80
N SER A 17 -4.11 -4.08 -22.11
CA SER A 17 -4.31 -2.73 -21.55
C SER A 17 -5.74 -2.17 -21.70
N GLU A 18 -6.44 -2.61 -22.75
CA GLU A 18 -7.83 -2.23 -23.04
C GLU A 18 -8.89 -3.14 -22.39
N SER A 19 -8.46 -4.11 -21.58
CA SER A 19 -9.36 -4.99 -20.82
C SER A 19 -10.22 -4.21 -19.82
N GLY A 20 -11.42 -4.73 -19.54
CA GLY A 20 -12.32 -4.13 -18.55
C GLY A 20 -11.70 -4.05 -17.14
N ILE A 21 -10.82 -5.00 -16.81
CA ILE A 21 -10.10 -5.04 -15.53
C ILE A 21 -9.11 -3.86 -15.45
N LEU A 22 -8.23 -3.70 -16.43
CA LEU A 22 -7.25 -2.61 -16.40
C LEU A 22 -7.89 -1.23 -16.55
N ARG A 23 -8.96 -1.09 -17.34
CA ARG A 23 -9.73 0.16 -17.38
C ARG A 23 -10.33 0.52 -16.02
N ALA A 24 -10.77 -0.46 -15.24
CA ALA A 24 -11.27 -0.22 -13.88
C ALA A 24 -10.16 0.18 -12.91
N VAL A 25 -8.99 -0.46 -13.01
CA VAL A 25 -7.78 -0.11 -12.25
C VAL A 25 -7.31 1.30 -12.58
N ARG A 26 -7.15 1.65 -13.85
CA ARG A 26 -6.75 2.99 -14.31
C ARG A 26 -7.67 4.07 -13.79
N ARG A 27 -8.99 3.91 -13.95
CA ARG A 27 -9.97 4.86 -13.42
C ARG A 27 -9.83 5.05 -11.91
N ARG A 28 -9.53 3.98 -11.17
CA ARG A 28 -9.35 4.06 -9.71
C ARG A 28 -8.02 4.73 -9.31
N LEU A 29 -6.94 4.54 -10.09
CA LEU A 29 -5.68 5.28 -9.95
C LEU A 29 -5.86 6.78 -10.29
N GLU A 30 -6.65 7.11 -11.31
CA GLU A 30 -6.98 8.50 -11.65
C GLU A 30 -7.80 9.17 -10.53
N GLN A 31 -8.76 8.47 -9.94
CA GLN A 31 -9.50 8.94 -8.75
C GLN A 31 -8.58 9.17 -7.54
N GLU A 32 -7.43 8.51 -7.50
CA GLU A 32 -6.38 8.72 -6.51
C GLU A 32 -5.52 9.98 -6.81
N GLY A 33 -5.71 10.59 -7.98
CA GLY A 33 -4.88 11.70 -8.45
C GLY A 33 -3.55 11.24 -9.04
N TRP A 34 -3.45 9.98 -9.47
CA TRP A 34 -2.27 9.41 -10.11
C TRP A 34 -2.45 9.38 -11.64
N GLU A 35 -1.38 9.71 -12.34
CA GLU A 35 -1.28 9.61 -13.79
C GLU A 35 -0.90 8.17 -14.17
N THR A 36 -1.52 7.63 -15.22
CA THR A 36 -1.17 6.31 -15.76
C THR A 36 -0.62 6.44 -17.17
N VAL A 37 0.55 5.86 -17.42
CA VAL A 37 1.12 5.72 -18.77
C VAL A 37 1.10 4.25 -19.14
N VAL A 38 0.50 3.91 -20.28
CA VAL A 38 0.46 2.53 -20.78
C VAL A 38 1.61 2.36 -21.78
N VAL A 39 2.38 1.29 -21.62
CA VAL A 39 3.43 0.93 -22.58
C VAL A 39 2.78 0.34 -23.83
N GLU A 40 3.04 0.96 -24.97
CA GLU A 40 2.60 0.49 -26.29
C GLU A 40 3.84 0.27 -27.16
N PRO A 41 4.20 -0.98 -27.47
CA PRO A 41 5.34 -1.27 -28.34
C PRO A 41 5.12 -0.84 -29.80
N GLU A 42 6.20 -0.45 -30.49
CA GLU A 42 6.21 -0.29 -31.95
C GLU A 42 6.32 -1.67 -32.62
N SER A 43 5.54 -1.90 -33.68
CA SER A 43 5.39 -3.22 -34.31
C SER A 43 6.60 -3.62 -35.17
N GLY A 44 7.20 -4.79 -34.93
CA GLY A 44 8.29 -5.36 -35.76
C GLY A 44 9.02 -6.62 -35.28
N TYR A 45 8.83 -7.10 -34.04
CA TYR A 45 9.50 -8.22 -33.36
C TYR A 45 8.50 -9.15 -32.64
N SER A 46 8.99 -10.07 -31.79
CA SER A 46 8.12 -10.88 -30.91
C SER A 46 7.54 -10.00 -29.79
N LEU A 47 6.25 -10.18 -29.48
CA LEU A 47 5.48 -9.30 -28.59
C LEU A 47 6.22 -9.00 -27.26
N GLY A 48 6.80 -10.03 -26.63
CA GLY A 48 7.51 -9.88 -25.36
C GLY A 48 8.80 -9.06 -25.43
N GLU A 49 9.58 -9.18 -26.51
CA GLU A 49 10.81 -8.41 -26.71
C GLU A 49 10.52 -6.93 -26.98
N GLU A 50 9.43 -6.65 -27.70
CA GLU A 50 8.99 -5.27 -27.91
C GLU A 50 8.52 -4.63 -26.60
N PHE A 51 7.75 -5.36 -25.79
CA PHE A 51 7.31 -4.89 -24.47
C PHE A 51 8.49 -4.64 -23.54
N GLU A 52 9.51 -5.51 -23.52
CA GLU A 52 10.72 -5.28 -22.73
C GLU A 52 11.41 -3.98 -23.15
N ALA A 53 11.72 -3.82 -24.44
CA ALA A 53 12.40 -2.63 -24.94
C ALA A 53 11.60 -1.34 -24.69
N ALA A 54 10.29 -1.37 -24.97
CA ALA A 54 9.40 -0.24 -24.75
C ALA A 54 9.25 0.10 -23.26
N THR A 55 9.22 -0.92 -22.37
CA THR A 55 9.17 -0.71 -20.92
C THR A 55 10.43 -0.04 -20.41
N LEU A 56 11.61 -0.56 -20.78
CA LEU A 56 12.89 0.01 -20.33
C LEU A 56 13.04 1.45 -20.82
N TRP A 57 12.70 1.72 -22.08
CA TRP A 57 12.72 3.07 -22.64
C TRP A 57 11.74 4.01 -21.91
N SER A 58 10.51 3.54 -21.64
CA SER A 58 9.51 4.34 -20.93
C SER A 58 9.96 4.66 -19.50
N ILE A 59 10.57 3.71 -18.78
CA ILE A 59 11.12 3.98 -17.43
C ILE A 59 12.20 5.06 -17.49
N GLU A 60 13.09 5.01 -18.49
CA GLU A 60 14.16 6.01 -18.67
C GLU A 60 13.61 7.40 -18.98
N GLN A 61 12.57 7.51 -19.82
CA GLN A 61 12.00 8.79 -20.23
C GLN A 61 11.06 9.38 -19.18
N ASP A 62 10.16 8.56 -18.64
CA ASP A 62 9.05 9.02 -17.83
C ASP A 62 9.33 9.04 -16.33
N LEU A 63 10.36 8.31 -15.88
CA LEU A 63 10.74 8.14 -14.47
C LEU A 63 9.53 7.88 -13.57
N PRO A 64 8.80 6.77 -13.79
CA PRO A 64 7.58 6.48 -13.05
C PRO A 64 7.86 6.24 -11.56
N ASP A 65 6.85 6.50 -10.73
CA ASP A 65 6.87 6.21 -9.29
C ASP A 65 6.67 4.72 -8.99
N ALA A 66 5.99 3.99 -9.89
CA ALA A 66 5.82 2.55 -9.82
C ALA A 66 5.48 1.96 -11.18
N VAL A 67 5.67 0.64 -11.29
CA VAL A 67 5.27 -0.15 -12.45
C VAL A 67 4.20 -1.17 -12.04
N LEU A 68 3.09 -1.21 -12.76
CA LEU A 68 2.14 -2.33 -12.75
C LEU A 68 2.46 -3.21 -13.96
N LEU A 69 3.03 -4.40 -13.71
CA LEU A 69 3.60 -5.27 -14.73
C LEU A 69 2.85 -6.60 -14.79
N ASP A 70 2.26 -6.93 -15.94
CA ASP A 70 1.71 -8.27 -16.15
C ASP A 70 2.84 -9.31 -16.15
N VAL A 71 2.53 -10.49 -15.62
CA VAL A 71 3.42 -11.64 -15.67
C VAL A 71 3.42 -12.27 -17.08
N ARG A 72 2.26 -12.26 -17.76
CA ARG A 72 2.08 -12.95 -19.04
C ARG A 72 2.02 -11.94 -20.19
N PHE A 73 2.63 -12.29 -21.31
CA PHE A 73 2.47 -11.55 -22.56
C PHE A 73 2.19 -12.56 -23.67
N GLY A 74 1.16 -12.30 -24.48
CA GLY A 74 0.74 -13.14 -25.59
C GLY A 74 0.13 -14.49 -25.17
N GLU A 75 -0.39 -15.21 -26.17
CA GLU A 75 -1.07 -16.49 -25.96
C GLU A 75 -0.12 -17.71 -26.04
N HIS A 76 1.07 -17.53 -26.61
CA HIS A 76 2.03 -18.60 -26.87
C HIS A 76 2.81 -19.03 -25.62
N ARG A 77 3.03 -20.34 -25.47
CA ARG A 77 3.73 -20.94 -24.31
C ARG A 77 5.11 -20.34 -24.05
N ASP A 78 5.82 -19.94 -25.09
CA ASP A 78 7.17 -19.39 -24.98
C ASP A 78 7.17 -17.93 -24.48
N ASP A 79 6.02 -17.23 -24.55
CA ASP A 79 5.88 -15.83 -24.13
C ASP A 79 5.10 -15.66 -22.80
N GLN A 80 4.48 -16.73 -22.30
CA GLN A 80 3.64 -16.75 -21.10
C GLN A 80 4.29 -16.23 -19.80
N PHE A 81 5.61 -16.04 -19.76
CA PHE A 81 6.33 -15.55 -18.58
C PHE A 81 7.31 -14.42 -18.87
N ARG A 82 7.18 -13.74 -20.02
CA ARG A 82 8.07 -12.64 -20.41
C ARG A 82 8.10 -11.50 -19.39
N GLY A 83 7.00 -11.26 -18.68
CA GLY A 83 6.95 -10.26 -17.61
C GLY A 83 7.94 -10.51 -16.47
N LEU A 84 8.34 -11.77 -16.23
CA LEU A 84 9.39 -12.08 -15.26
C LEU A 84 10.80 -11.74 -15.77
N GLY A 85 11.03 -11.83 -17.08
CA GLY A 85 12.26 -11.36 -17.72
C GLY A 85 12.39 -9.84 -17.61
N ILE A 86 11.31 -9.12 -17.97
CA ILE A 86 11.21 -7.66 -17.82
C ILE A 86 11.45 -7.24 -16.37
N LEU A 87 10.84 -7.92 -15.39
CA LEU A 87 11.09 -7.70 -13.97
C LEU A 87 12.58 -7.82 -13.62
N GLY A 88 13.27 -8.83 -14.15
CA GLY A 88 14.70 -9.04 -13.94
C GLY A 88 15.54 -7.85 -14.40
N GLU A 89 15.31 -7.38 -15.62
CA GLU A 89 16.00 -6.21 -16.18
C GLU A 89 15.71 -4.93 -15.39
N ILE A 90 14.46 -4.71 -14.98
CA ILE A 90 14.09 -3.53 -14.19
C ILE A 90 14.79 -3.56 -12.83
N VAL A 91 14.77 -4.70 -12.12
CA VAL A 91 15.39 -4.83 -10.80
C VAL A 91 16.90 -4.64 -10.86
N GLU A 92 17.56 -5.09 -11.93
CA GLU A 92 19.00 -4.90 -12.12
C GLU A 92 19.37 -3.43 -12.35
N ARG A 93 18.59 -2.71 -13.16
CA ARG A 93 18.87 -1.31 -13.55
C ARG A 93 18.31 -0.27 -12.56
N TRP A 94 17.14 -0.53 -11.98
CA TRP A 94 16.43 0.32 -11.02
C TRP A 94 16.00 -0.48 -9.79
N PRO A 95 16.94 -0.91 -8.92
CA PRO A 95 16.66 -1.81 -7.80
C PRO A 95 15.70 -1.26 -6.75
N LYS A 96 15.41 0.05 -6.78
CA LYS A 96 14.50 0.75 -5.86
C LYS A 96 13.15 1.08 -6.49
N LEU A 97 12.95 0.83 -7.78
CA LEU A 97 11.68 1.14 -8.44
C LEU A 97 10.59 0.18 -7.92
N PRO A 98 9.49 0.69 -7.37
CA PRO A 98 8.32 -0.10 -6.95
C PRO A 98 7.68 -0.87 -8.11
N ILE A 99 7.49 -2.18 -7.97
CA ILE A 99 6.88 -3.03 -9.01
C ILE A 99 5.77 -3.90 -8.41
N LEU A 100 4.55 -3.72 -8.91
CA LEU A 100 3.42 -4.59 -8.62
C LEU A 100 3.19 -5.55 -9.79
N MET A 101 3.47 -6.83 -9.57
CA MET A 101 3.24 -7.88 -10.55
C MET A 101 1.75 -8.26 -10.57
N PHE A 102 1.11 -8.15 -11.74
CA PHE A 102 -0.30 -8.47 -11.97
C PHE A 102 -0.41 -9.86 -12.58
N THR A 103 -1.19 -10.79 -12.01
CA THR A 103 -1.21 -12.20 -12.45
C THR A 103 -2.56 -12.89 -12.28
N GLN A 104 -2.99 -13.74 -13.21
CA GLN A 104 -4.19 -14.58 -13.05
C GLN A 104 -3.93 -15.89 -12.28
N TYR A 105 -2.66 -16.18 -11.95
CA TYR A 105 -2.28 -17.40 -11.23
C TYR A 105 -1.57 -17.02 -9.93
N ALA A 106 -2.33 -16.84 -8.86
CA ALA A 106 -1.77 -16.68 -7.51
C ALA A 106 -1.04 -17.93 -6.98
N GLN A 107 -1.11 -19.09 -7.67
CA GLN A 107 -0.59 -20.38 -7.19
C GLN A 107 0.09 -21.15 -8.33
N GLY A 108 1.39 -21.49 -8.19
CA GLY A 108 2.13 -22.34 -9.12
C GLY A 108 3.66 -22.38 -8.86
N PRO A 109 4.36 -23.46 -9.24
CA PRO A 109 5.81 -23.64 -9.00
C PRO A 109 6.69 -22.60 -9.72
N ASP A 110 6.21 -22.04 -10.85
CA ASP A 110 6.94 -21.02 -11.60
C ASP A 110 6.96 -19.66 -10.88
N ARG A 111 5.90 -19.35 -10.11
CA ARG A 111 5.85 -18.17 -9.23
C ARG A 111 6.93 -18.27 -8.17
N GLU A 112 7.08 -19.40 -7.46
CA GLU A 112 8.10 -19.54 -6.42
C GLU A 112 9.52 -19.38 -6.95
N THR A 113 9.78 -19.83 -8.17
CA THR A 113 11.10 -19.72 -8.80
C THR A 113 11.41 -18.28 -9.21
N ALA A 114 10.43 -17.56 -9.75
CA ALA A 114 10.56 -16.15 -10.12
C ALA A 114 10.59 -15.19 -8.92
N VAL A 115 9.77 -15.48 -7.90
CA VAL A 115 9.76 -14.78 -6.60
C VAL A 115 11.12 -14.97 -5.90
N ARG A 116 11.71 -16.18 -5.93
CA ARG A 116 13.05 -16.43 -5.34
C ARG A 116 14.17 -15.68 -6.06
N GLY A 117 14.03 -15.40 -7.36
CA GLY A 117 14.99 -14.61 -8.13
C GLY A 117 14.98 -13.12 -7.75
N SER A 118 13.78 -12.53 -7.62
CA SER A 118 13.58 -11.12 -7.22
C SER A 118 13.87 -10.85 -5.73
N LEU A 119 13.60 -11.82 -4.85
CA LEU A 119 13.94 -11.76 -3.42
C LEU A 119 15.44 -11.64 -3.12
N LYS A 120 16.35 -11.85 -4.10
CA LYS A 120 17.79 -11.68 -3.89
C LYS A 120 18.23 -10.22 -3.70
N TRP A 121 17.41 -9.24 -4.07
CA TRP A 121 17.87 -7.85 -4.27
C TRP A 121 17.30 -6.80 -3.30
N ASP A 122 16.51 -7.20 -2.29
CA ASP A 122 15.82 -6.25 -1.39
C ASP A 122 14.96 -5.20 -2.15
N SER A 123 14.52 -5.54 -3.37
CA SER A 123 13.76 -4.67 -4.24
C SER A 123 12.27 -4.65 -3.87
N PRO A 124 11.58 -3.49 -3.98
CA PRO A 124 10.18 -3.34 -3.62
C PRO A 124 9.26 -3.97 -4.69
N VAL A 125 9.16 -5.30 -4.67
CA VAL A 125 8.32 -6.09 -5.58
C VAL A 125 7.19 -6.77 -4.79
N ASP A 126 5.96 -6.67 -5.27
CA ASP A 126 4.80 -7.40 -4.73
C ASP A 126 4.00 -8.05 -5.87
N PHE A 127 3.12 -8.99 -5.51
CA PHE A 127 2.28 -9.72 -6.45
C PHE A 127 0.82 -9.57 -6.06
N ILE A 128 -0.04 -9.34 -7.05
CA ILE A 128 -1.49 -9.27 -6.88
C ILE A 128 -2.21 -10.04 -7.98
N ASP A 129 -3.32 -10.68 -7.61
CA ASP A 129 -4.15 -11.42 -8.54
C ASP A 129 -4.92 -10.45 -9.48
N LYS A 130 -5.09 -10.78 -10.78
CA LYS A 130 -5.86 -9.96 -11.73
C LYS A 130 -7.35 -9.85 -11.34
N LEU A 131 -7.85 -10.78 -10.54
CA LEU A 131 -9.21 -10.75 -9.98
C LEU A 131 -9.33 -9.89 -8.71
N ALA A 132 -8.23 -9.33 -8.20
CA ALA A 132 -8.27 -8.42 -7.07
C ALA A 132 -9.05 -7.13 -7.42
N SER A 133 -9.63 -6.50 -6.40
CA SER A 133 -10.36 -5.26 -6.62
C SER A 133 -9.39 -4.11 -6.99
N PRO A 134 -9.85 -3.11 -7.76
CA PRO A 134 -9.06 -1.91 -8.02
C PRO A 134 -8.56 -1.19 -6.76
N ASP A 135 -9.35 -1.25 -5.67
CA ASP A 135 -8.93 -0.70 -4.37
C ASP A 135 -7.74 -1.45 -3.76
N GLU A 136 -7.69 -2.78 -3.91
CA GLU A 136 -6.53 -3.56 -3.46
C GLU A 136 -5.29 -3.22 -4.29
N VAL A 137 -5.42 -3.03 -5.61
CA VAL A 137 -4.31 -2.60 -6.47
C VAL A 137 -3.73 -1.27 -6.00
N VAL A 138 -4.58 -0.26 -5.76
CA VAL A 138 -4.13 1.05 -5.23
C VAL A 138 -3.45 0.88 -3.88
N LEU A 139 -4.02 0.09 -2.97
CA LEU A 139 -3.44 -0.16 -1.65
C LEU A 139 -2.02 -0.75 -1.74
N ARG A 140 -1.85 -1.73 -2.64
CA ARG A 140 -0.57 -2.44 -2.87
C ARG A 140 0.47 -1.53 -3.50
N LEU A 141 0.09 -0.75 -4.50
CA LEU A 141 0.98 0.26 -5.11
C LEU A 141 1.39 1.31 -4.08
N ARG A 142 0.46 1.86 -3.30
CA ARG A 142 0.78 2.83 -2.23
C ARG A 142 1.80 2.26 -1.24
N ARG A 143 1.65 0.99 -0.88
CA ARG A 143 2.59 0.28 0.00
C ARG A 143 3.99 0.18 -0.61
N LEU A 144 4.07 -0.19 -1.89
CA LEU A 144 5.34 -0.36 -2.61
C LEU A 144 6.05 0.99 -2.84
N ILE A 145 5.32 2.04 -3.18
CA ILE A 145 5.88 3.39 -3.39
C ILE A 145 6.46 3.98 -2.10
N GLY A 146 6.06 3.47 -0.94
CA GLY A 146 6.63 3.91 0.34
C GLY A 146 6.23 5.33 0.72
N THR A 147 5.19 5.90 0.10
CA THR A 147 4.58 7.13 0.60
C THR A 147 3.90 6.84 1.92
N SER A 148 4.42 7.43 3.00
CA SER A 148 3.56 7.75 4.14
C SER A 148 2.43 8.61 3.61
N PRO A 149 1.18 8.14 3.62
CA PRO A 149 0.08 8.92 3.08
C PRO A 149 -0.07 10.20 3.92
N GLU A 150 -0.39 11.33 3.29
CA GLU A 150 -0.64 12.58 4.00
C GLU A 150 -1.78 12.42 5.03
N SER A 151 -2.72 11.51 4.74
CA SER A 151 -3.71 11.08 5.71
C SER A 151 -4.08 9.59 5.56
N ILE A 152 -4.42 8.95 6.68
CA ILE A 152 -4.80 7.54 6.76
C ILE A 152 -6.26 7.45 7.20
N PRO A 153 -7.21 7.12 6.30
CA PRO A 153 -8.58 6.83 6.69
C PRO A 153 -8.66 5.44 7.33
N ILE A 154 -9.21 5.35 8.54
CA ILE A 154 -9.44 4.08 9.26
C ILE A 154 -10.95 3.84 9.31
N GLY A 155 -11.44 3.04 8.35
CA GLY A 155 -12.88 2.96 8.06
C GLY A 155 -13.44 4.32 7.64
N ASP A 156 -14.72 4.55 7.87
CA ASP A 156 -15.40 5.79 7.41
C ASP A 156 -15.29 6.94 8.42
N GLN A 157 -14.94 6.61 9.67
CA GLN A 157 -15.19 7.44 10.84
C GLN A 157 -13.92 8.04 11.45
N ILE A 158 -12.74 7.62 11.02
CA ILE A 158 -11.48 8.08 11.59
C ILE A 158 -10.54 8.46 10.45
N LEU A 159 -9.86 9.59 10.59
CA LEU A 159 -8.80 10.02 9.68
C LEU A 159 -7.58 10.45 10.50
N VAL A 160 -6.43 9.85 10.25
CA VAL A 160 -5.15 10.31 10.80
C VAL A 160 -4.51 11.23 9.78
N ASP A 161 -4.43 12.52 10.08
CA ASP A 161 -3.69 13.49 9.27
C ASP A 161 -2.22 13.50 9.74
N VAL A 162 -1.35 12.99 8.89
CA VAL A 162 0.08 12.80 9.20
C VAL A 162 0.81 14.14 9.21
N ASN A 163 0.42 15.06 8.33
CA ASN A 163 1.05 16.38 8.20
C ASN A 163 0.66 17.28 9.36
N ALA A 164 -0.64 17.37 9.66
CA ALA A 164 -1.13 18.17 10.78
C ALA A 164 -0.90 17.50 12.14
N ARG A 165 -0.54 16.21 12.15
CA ARG A 165 -0.37 15.37 13.33
C ARG A 165 -1.62 15.36 14.22
N LEU A 166 -2.77 15.22 13.57
CA LEU A 166 -4.08 15.23 14.20
C LEU A 166 -4.87 13.98 13.82
N VAL A 167 -5.72 13.53 14.72
CA VAL A 167 -6.71 12.49 14.45
C VAL A 167 -8.08 13.18 14.38
N TYR A 168 -8.79 12.99 13.28
CA TYR A 168 -10.15 13.46 13.10
C TYR A 168 -11.14 12.31 13.25
N ILE A 169 -12.31 12.62 13.82
CA ILE A 169 -13.37 11.68 14.12
C ILE A 169 -14.67 12.17 13.48
N GLY A 170 -15.41 11.26 12.85
CA GLY A 170 -16.64 11.51 12.10
C GLY A 170 -16.49 11.20 10.61
N ALA A 171 -17.59 11.34 9.88
CA ALA A 171 -17.66 11.06 8.45
C ALA A 171 -17.74 12.35 7.62
N GLY A 172 -17.07 12.35 6.46
CA GLY A 172 -17.11 13.45 5.49
C GLY A 172 -16.69 14.80 6.08
N GLU A 173 -17.47 15.85 5.80
CA GLU A 173 -17.19 17.22 6.23
C GLU A 173 -17.44 17.48 7.72
N TYR A 174 -18.10 16.57 8.43
CA TYR A 174 -18.45 16.73 9.85
C TYR A 174 -17.37 16.22 10.80
N ARG A 175 -16.14 16.09 10.31
CA ARG A 175 -15.00 15.59 11.08
C ARG A 175 -14.56 16.59 12.13
N THR A 176 -14.42 16.14 13.37
CA THR A 176 -13.91 16.95 14.48
C THR A 176 -12.56 16.43 14.96
N PRO A 177 -11.60 17.30 15.30
CA PRO A 177 -10.29 16.87 15.76
C PRO A 177 -10.34 16.31 17.19
N ALA A 178 -9.76 15.14 17.40
CA ALA A 178 -9.54 14.52 18.69
C ALA A 178 -8.29 15.12 19.36
N LEU A 179 -8.45 16.33 19.92
CA LEU A 179 -7.34 17.09 20.52
C LEU A 179 -6.66 16.36 21.70
N ASP A 180 -7.34 15.38 22.30
CA ASP A 180 -6.78 14.53 23.35
C ASP A 180 -5.71 13.53 22.82
N ILE A 181 -5.57 13.39 21.50
CA ILE A 181 -4.60 12.49 20.84
C ILE A 181 -3.45 13.33 20.26
N GLN A 182 -2.55 13.77 21.13
CA GLN A 182 -1.37 14.55 20.78
C GLN A 182 -0.09 13.93 21.36
N GLY A 183 1.07 14.40 20.88
CA GLY A 183 2.38 13.94 21.34
C GLY A 183 2.54 12.43 21.16
N MET A 184 2.96 11.72 22.21
CA MET A 184 3.19 10.27 22.16
C MET A 184 1.93 9.47 21.77
N LYS A 185 0.73 9.95 22.10
CA LYS A 185 -0.51 9.26 21.71
C LYS A 185 -0.73 9.30 20.21
N PHE A 186 -0.38 10.42 19.58
CA PHE A 186 -0.39 10.52 18.12
C PHE A 186 0.63 9.55 17.53
N GLU A 187 1.87 9.51 18.03
CA GLU A 187 2.89 8.59 17.51
C GLU A 187 2.49 7.12 17.60
N ILE A 188 1.95 6.71 18.75
CA ILE A 188 1.45 5.34 18.95
C ILE A 188 0.30 5.04 17.97
N PHE A 189 -0.67 5.94 17.82
CA PHE A 189 -1.81 5.70 16.94
C PHE A 189 -1.42 5.77 15.46
N HIS A 190 -0.52 6.67 15.08
CA HIS A 190 0.03 6.77 13.73
C HIS A 190 0.80 5.51 13.35
N GLU A 191 1.64 4.96 14.24
CA GLU A 191 2.34 3.69 13.99
C GLU A 191 1.37 2.52 13.75
N LEU A 192 0.30 2.45 14.55
CA LEU A 192 -0.78 1.48 14.38
C LEU A 192 -1.55 1.68 13.08
N ALA A 193 -1.88 2.93 12.75
CA ALA A 193 -2.59 3.32 11.54
C ALA A 193 -1.77 3.03 10.29
N ALA A 194 -0.50 3.42 10.27
CA ALA A 194 0.42 3.21 9.16
C ALA A 194 0.70 1.72 8.94
N THR A 195 0.79 0.92 10.01
CA THR A 195 0.95 -0.53 9.89
C THR A 195 -0.32 -1.19 9.36
N TRP A 196 -1.49 -0.85 9.90
CA TRP A 196 -2.76 -1.34 9.38
C TRP A 196 -3.03 -0.91 7.94
N TYR A 197 -2.66 0.32 7.59
CA TYR A 197 -2.79 0.85 6.24
C TYR A 197 -1.92 0.09 5.24
N ARG A 198 -0.69 -0.25 5.62
CA ARG A 198 0.20 -1.08 4.78
C ARG A 198 -0.28 -2.52 4.68
N SER A 199 -0.88 -3.07 5.74
CA SER A 199 -1.37 -4.44 5.75
C SER A 199 -2.51 -4.58 6.76
N PRO A 200 -3.78 -4.65 6.29
CA PRO A 200 -4.93 -4.78 7.17
C PRO A 200 -4.80 -6.02 8.06
N GLY A 201 -4.79 -5.78 9.36
CA GLY A 201 -4.66 -6.84 10.36
C GLY A 201 -3.21 -7.22 10.71
N GLU A 202 -2.20 -6.52 10.18
CA GLU A 202 -0.83 -6.59 10.66
C GLU A 202 -0.72 -6.07 12.10
N LEU A 203 0.15 -6.71 12.87
CA LEU A 203 0.42 -6.38 14.26
C LEU A 203 1.64 -5.47 14.35
N VAL A 204 1.55 -4.44 15.18
CA VAL A 204 2.72 -3.68 15.60
C VAL A 204 3.30 -4.33 16.85
N ALA A 205 4.54 -4.79 16.72
CA ALA A 205 5.28 -5.41 17.81
C ALA A 205 5.40 -4.47 19.01
N PHE A 206 5.29 -5.07 20.17
CA PHE A 206 5.46 -4.43 21.46
C PHE A 206 6.76 -3.60 21.58
N SER A 207 7.88 -4.14 21.13
CA SER A 207 9.20 -3.49 21.14
C SER A 207 9.28 -2.24 20.27
N ARG A 208 8.40 -2.12 19.26
CA ARG A 208 8.30 -0.95 18.39
C ARG A 208 7.51 0.16 19.08
N LEU A 209 6.41 -0.18 19.75
CA LEU A 209 5.54 0.78 20.43
C LEU A 209 6.11 1.29 21.75
N GLU A 210 6.89 0.48 22.47
CA GLU A 210 7.54 0.88 23.73
C GLU A 210 8.52 2.03 23.56
N ARG A 211 9.03 2.27 22.35
CA ARG A 211 9.90 3.42 22.05
C ARG A 211 9.19 4.75 22.26
N TYR A 212 7.86 4.75 22.22
CA TYR A 212 7.01 5.91 22.49
C TYR A 212 6.51 5.93 23.94
N SER A 213 7.13 5.16 24.84
CA SER A 213 6.77 5.07 26.25
C SER A 213 7.97 5.39 27.15
N GLU A 214 7.71 6.08 28.25
CA GLU A 214 8.73 6.48 29.23
C GLU A 214 8.55 5.72 30.55
N GLY A 215 9.63 5.64 31.35
CA GLY A 215 9.63 5.12 32.72
C GLY A 215 10.25 3.72 32.87
N GLU A 216 10.24 3.22 34.11
CA GLU A 216 10.82 1.91 34.48
C GLU A 216 10.03 0.70 33.92
N ASP A 217 8.73 0.87 33.63
CA ASP A 217 7.89 -0.12 32.95
C ASP A 217 7.22 0.49 31.69
N PRO A 218 7.92 0.50 30.55
CA PRO A 218 7.40 0.99 29.27
C PRO A 218 6.11 0.26 28.83
N ARG A 219 5.95 -1.02 29.17
CA ARG A 219 4.77 -1.81 28.81
C ARG A 219 3.53 -1.32 29.56
N ALA A 220 3.64 -1.01 30.85
CA ALA A 220 2.54 -0.44 31.62
C ALA A 220 2.14 0.94 31.10
N SER A 221 3.13 1.79 30.84
CA SER A 221 2.92 3.13 30.26
C SER A 221 2.20 3.05 28.91
N LEU A 222 2.63 2.14 28.01
CA LEU A 222 1.98 1.88 26.73
C LEU A 222 0.51 1.45 26.91
N ARG A 223 0.19 0.55 27.85
CA ARG A 223 -1.20 0.12 28.11
C ARG A 223 -2.11 1.29 28.50
N VAL A 224 -1.60 2.24 29.29
CA VAL A 224 -2.34 3.44 29.68
C VAL A 224 -2.62 4.31 28.45
N ARG A 225 -1.61 4.58 27.62
CA ARG A 225 -1.78 5.39 26.40
C ARG A 225 -2.74 4.76 25.40
N ILE A 226 -2.69 3.44 25.21
CA ILE A 226 -3.64 2.71 24.35
C ILE A 226 -5.08 2.90 24.86
N ARG A 227 -5.30 2.86 26.17
CA ARG A 227 -6.62 3.13 26.76
C ARG A 227 -7.06 4.58 26.52
N GLU A 228 -6.19 5.55 26.78
CA GLU A 228 -6.50 6.97 26.54
C GLU A 228 -6.85 7.25 25.08
N ILE A 229 -6.15 6.64 24.12
CA ILE A 229 -6.45 6.75 22.69
C ILE A 229 -7.85 6.19 22.40
N LYS A 230 -8.17 4.98 22.91
CA LYS A 230 -9.50 4.38 22.73
C LYS A 230 -10.60 5.24 23.34
N ASP A 231 -10.38 5.80 24.52
CA ASP A 231 -11.36 6.65 25.20
C ASP A 231 -11.59 7.96 24.42
N ALA A 232 -10.53 8.59 23.91
CA ALA A 232 -10.62 9.79 23.09
C ALA A 232 -11.38 9.55 21.78
N ILE A 233 -11.07 8.45 21.07
CA ILE A 233 -11.77 8.08 19.84
C ILE A 233 -13.23 7.69 20.13
N GLY A 234 -13.45 6.92 21.20
CA GLY A 234 -14.78 6.50 21.62
C GLY A 234 -15.68 7.68 21.95
N LYS A 235 -15.16 8.68 22.69
CA LYS A 235 -15.87 9.92 22.99
C LYS A 235 -16.33 10.66 21.73
N GLY A 236 -15.46 10.77 20.72
CA GLY A 236 -15.81 11.43 19.46
C GLY A 236 -16.86 10.66 18.63
N LEU A 237 -16.89 9.33 18.76
CA LEU A 237 -17.87 8.46 18.08
C LEU A 237 -19.08 8.13 18.93
N ASN A 238 -19.21 8.73 20.12
CA ASN A 238 -20.25 8.43 21.09
C ASN A 238 -20.40 6.92 21.39
N THR A 239 -19.26 6.23 21.52
CA THR A 239 -19.17 4.79 21.79
C THR A 239 -18.09 4.48 22.83
N ARG A 240 -18.09 3.26 23.36
CA ARG A 240 -17.05 2.78 24.28
C ARG A 240 -16.45 1.50 23.74
N PHE A 241 -15.18 1.55 23.34
CA PHE A 241 -14.50 0.39 22.79
C PHE A 241 -14.11 -0.63 23.86
N GLY A 242 -14.58 -1.86 23.70
CA GLY A 242 -14.20 -3.02 24.47
C GLY A 242 -12.77 -3.51 24.14
N PRO A 243 -12.26 -4.54 24.85
CA PRO A 243 -10.89 -5.04 24.69
C PRO A 243 -10.54 -5.50 23.26
N SER A 244 -11.54 -5.98 22.52
CA SER A 244 -11.40 -6.54 21.16
C SER A 244 -11.75 -5.55 20.05
N GLU A 245 -11.90 -4.26 20.38
CA GLU A 245 -12.37 -3.24 19.44
C GLU A 245 -11.33 -2.12 19.29
N LEU A 246 -11.25 -1.56 18.08
CA LEU A 246 -10.33 -0.51 17.62
C LEU A 246 -8.85 -0.88 17.72
N ILE A 247 -8.31 -1.01 18.93
CA ILE A 247 -6.94 -1.44 19.20
C ILE A 247 -7.00 -2.70 20.04
N LEU A 248 -6.58 -3.81 19.44
CA LEU A 248 -6.63 -5.16 20.00
C LEU A 248 -5.27 -5.52 20.56
N ASN A 249 -5.23 -5.97 21.81
CA ASN A 249 -4.04 -6.61 22.36
C ASN A 249 -3.91 -8.03 21.80
N VAL A 250 -2.76 -8.34 21.23
CA VAL A 250 -2.39 -9.73 20.90
C VAL A 250 -1.33 -10.15 21.89
N ARG A 251 -1.71 -11.14 22.71
CA ARG A 251 -0.97 -11.59 23.87
C ARG A 251 0.51 -11.85 23.51
N ASP A 252 1.39 -11.25 24.31
CA ASP A 252 2.85 -11.37 24.23
C ASP A 252 3.49 -10.94 22.89
N GLN A 253 2.71 -10.36 21.96
CA GLN A 253 3.19 -9.97 20.63
C GLN A 253 3.13 -8.46 20.41
N GLY A 254 1.99 -7.82 20.70
CA GLY A 254 1.81 -6.41 20.37
C GLY A 254 0.36 -5.96 20.31
N TYR A 255 0.13 -4.94 19.50
CA TYR A 255 -1.21 -4.41 19.23
C TYR A 255 -1.53 -4.44 17.75
N ARG A 256 -2.82 -4.61 17.46
CA ARG A 256 -3.35 -4.57 16.10
C ARG A 256 -4.51 -3.60 16.02
N LEU A 257 -4.50 -2.76 15.00
CA LEU A 257 -5.61 -1.85 14.71
C LEU A 257 -6.67 -2.58 13.87
N VAL A 258 -7.93 -2.35 14.20
CA VAL A 258 -9.09 -2.83 13.44
C VAL A 258 -10.07 -1.65 13.32
N PRO A 259 -10.57 -1.33 12.12
CA PRO A 259 -11.56 -0.27 11.95
C PRO A 259 -12.80 -0.52 12.83
N PRO A 260 -13.38 0.53 13.43
CA PRO A 260 -14.62 0.38 14.20
C PRO A 260 -15.75 -0.06 13.27
N LYS A 261 -16.53 -1.05 13.72
CA LYS A 261 -17.79 -1.45 13.08
C LYS A 261 -18.88 -0.58 13.69
N LEU A 262 -19.24 0.51 13.03
CA LEU A 262 -20.34 1.39 13.43
C LEU A 262 -21.49 1.24 12.44
#